data_AF-A0A2U8P6M8-F1
#
_entry.id   AF-A0A2U8P6M8-F1
#
_cell.length_a   1.000
_cell.length_b   1.000
_cell.length_c   1.000
_cell.angle_alpha   90.00
_cell.angle_beta   90.00
_cell.angle_gamma   90.00
#
_symmetry.space_group_name_H-M   'P 1'
#
loop_
_entity.id
_entity.type
_entity.pdbx_description
1 polymer ?
#
loop_
_entity_poly.entity_id
_entity_poly.type
_entity_poly.pdbx_seq_one_letter_code
_entity_poly.pdbx_strand_id
1 'polypeptide(L)' 'MAKIKVNFKPVRKSEGDWAIIAEYPGAEAREITGFTSKADIDDWTNGERRIAWLRSQGYAK' A
#
# COMPACT_ATOMS: atom_id res chain seq x y z
N MET A 1 16.85 -15.54 -3.61
CA MET A 1 16.57 -14.16 -3.14
C MET A 1 15.20 -14.16 -2.50
N ALA A 2 15.11 -13.87 -1.19
CA ALA A 2 13.82 -13.85 -0.50
C ALA A 2 12.92 -12.80 -1.15
N LYS A 3 11.75 -13.19 -1.65
CA LYS A 3 10.74 -12.23 -2.13
C LYS A 3 10.45 -11.28 -0.98
N ILE A 4 10.84 -10.01 -1.10
CA ILE A 4 10.50 -8.99 -0.11
C ILE A 4 8.97 -8.91 -0.11
N LYS A 5 8.35 -9.43 0.95
CA LYS A 5 6.90 -9.43 1.08
C LYS A 5 6.50 -8.10 1.71
N VAL A 6 6.08 -7.17 0.87
CA VAL A 6 5.46 -5.92 1.32
C VAL A 6 4.05 -6.23 1.81
N ASN A 7 3.77 -5.85 3.04
CA ASN A 7 2.48 -6.01 3.69
C ASN A 7 1.69 -4.71 3.60
N PHE A 8 0.51 -4.75 2.99
CA PHE A 8 -0.36 -3.58 2.83
C PHE A 8 -1.49 -3.66 3.86
N LYS A 9 -1.50 -2.73 4.81
CA LYS A 9 -2.53 -2.66 5.85
C LYS A 9 -3.45 -1.45 5.60
N PRO A 10 -4.75 -1.65 5.31
CA PRO A 10 -5.73 -0.56 5.29
C PRO A 10 -5.88 0.03 6.70
N VAL A 11 -5.80 1.35 6.81
CA VAL A 11 -6.01 2.10 8.05
C VAL A 11 -7.01 3.22 7.78
N ARG A 12 -8.09 3.24 8.56
CA ARG A 12 -9.02 4.37 8.58
C ARG A 12 -8.44 5.43 9.51
N LYS A 13 -8.09 6.59 8.96
CA LYS A 13 -7.60 7.74 9.74
C LYS A 13 -8.78 8.55 10.28
N SER A 14 -9.81 8.74 9.46
CA SER A 14 -11.00 9.52 9.80
C SER A 14 -12.21 9.09 8.95
N GLU A 15 -13.35 9.73 9.13
CA GLU A 15 -14.51 9.52 8.26
C GLU A 15 -14.24 10.12 6.88
N GLY A 16 -14.31 9.29 5.85
CA GLY A 16 -13.93 9.69 4.49
C GLY A 16 -12.42 9.80 4.26
N ASP A 17 -11.57 9.41 5.22
CA ASP A 17 -10.11 9.43 5.06
C ASP A 17 -9.49 8.08 5.42
N TRP A 18 -8.91 7.46 4.41
CA TRP A 18 -8.31 6.16 4.45
C TRP A 18 -6.88 6.21 3.91
N ALA A 19 -6.02 5.39 4.52
CA ALA A 19 -4.63 5.24 4.14
C ALA A 19 -4.25 3.77 4.09
N ILE A 20 -3.20 3.43 3.33
CA ILE A 20 -2.59 2.11 3.32
C ILE A 20 -1.20 2.24 3.92
N ILE A 21 -0.91 1.45 4.95
CA ILE A 21 0.44 1.32 5.50
C ILE A 21 1.13 0.14 4.83
N ALA A 22 2.11 0.45 3.99
CA ALA A 22 2.97 -0.51 3.33
C ALA A 22 4.20 -0.78 4.21
N GLU A 23 4.18 -1.90 4.94
CA GLU A 23 5.28 -2.36 5.78
C GLU A 23 6.16 -3.35 5.02
N TYR A 24 7.47 -3.23 5.16
CA TYR A 24 8.41 -4.14 4.52
C TYR A 24 9.59 -4.43 5.46
N PRO A 25 10.09 -5.67 5.47
CA PRO A 25 11.14 -6.07 6.39
C PRO A 25 12.45 -5.36 6.03
N GLY A 26 13.01 -4.63 7.00
CA GLY A 26 14.31 -3.97 6.88
C GLY A 26 14.28 -2.51 6.44
N ALA A 27 13.11 -1.89 6.28
CA ALA A 27 13.03 -0.44 6.14
C ALA A 27 11.66 0.14 6.57
N GLU A 28 11.57 1.47 6.56
CA GLU A 28 10.47 2.19 7.20
C GLU A 28 9.15 2.05 6.45
N ALA A 29 8.09 1.74 7.19
CA ALA A 29 6.74 1.67 6.65
C ALA A 29 6.37 2.96 5.89
N ARG A 30 5.74 2.80 4.73
CA ARG A 30 5.27 3.91 3.92
C ARG A 30 3.76 4.03 4.06
N GLU A 31 3.30 5.26 4.22
CA GLU A 31 1.88 5.59 4.21
C GLU A 31 1.48 6.05 2.81
N ILE A 32 0.41 5.46 2.29
CA ILE A 32 -0.22 5.83 1.02
C ILE A 32 -1.56 6.43 1.38
N THR A 33 -1.72 7.73 1.15
CA THR A 33 -2.93 8.50 1.42
C THR A 33 -3.71 8.76 0.12
N GLY A 34 -4.88 9.38 0.23
CA GLY A 34 -5.72 9.75 -0.92
C GLY A 34 -6.85 8.79 -1.20
N PHE A 35 -7.18 7.92 -0.24
CA PHE A 35 -8.36 7.05 -0.33
C PHE A 35 -9.49 7.65 0.51
N THR A 36 -10.69 7.69 -0.06
CA THR A 36 -11.87 8.20 0.66
C THR A 36 -12.70 7.08 1.28
N SER A 37 -12.50 5.85 0.81
CA SER A 37 -13.33 4.70 1.17
C SER A 37 -12.50 3.43 1.27
N LYS A 38 -13.01 2.46 2.04
CA LYS A 38 -12.44 1.10 2.08
C LYS A 38 -12.45 0.42 0.71
N ALA A 39 -13.48 0.69 -0.11
CA ALA A 39 -13.59 0.14 -1.47
C ALA A 39 -12.44 0.62 -2.38
N ASP A 40 -12.06 1.90 -2.31
CA ASP A 40 -10.88 2.42 -3.03
C ASP A 40 -9.59 1.74 -2.60
N ILE A 41 -9.43 1.46 -1.30
CA ILE A 41 -8.26 0.70 -0.84
C ILE A 41 -8.29 -0.73 -1.36
N ASP A 42 -9.44 -1.39 -1.33
CA ASP A 42 -9.55 -2.76 -1.81
C ASP A 42 -9.24 -2.86 -3.30
N ASP A 43 -9.79 -1.94 -4.11
CA ASP A 43 -9.46 -1.77 -5.54
C ASP A 43 -7.96 -1.51 -5.73
N TRP A 44 -7.38 -0.61 -4.95
CA TRP A 44 -5.94 -0.30 -5.06
C TRP A 44 -5.06 -1.51 -4.71
N THR A 45 -5.43 -2.26 -3.68
CA THR A 45 -4.64 -3.38 -3.14
C THR A 45 -4.75 -4.63 -4.02
N ASN A 46 -5.91 -4.84 -4.65
CA ASN A 46 -6.16 -5.94 -5.58
C ASN A 46 -5.84 -5.58 -7.04
N GLY A 47 -5.75 -4.30 -7.37
CA GLY A 47 -5.51 -3.79 -8.71
C GLY A 47 -4.04 -3.60 -9.09
N GLU A 48 -3.83 -3.07 -10.29
CA GLU A 48 -2.50 -2.82 -10.85
C GLU A 48 -1.75 -1.69 -10.13
N ARG A 49 -2.47 -0.81 -9.42
CA ARG A 49 -1.89 0.31 -8.67
C ARG A 49 -0.91 -0.15 -7.60
N ARG A 50 -1.19 -1.27 -6.92
CA ARG A 50 -0.25 -1.89 -5.98
C ARG A 50 1.07 -2.27 -6.65
N ILE A 51 1.01 -2.87 -7.84
CA ILE A 51 2.20 -3.30 -8.59
C ILE A 51 2.96 -2.08 -9.11
N ALA A 52 2.26 -1.09 -9.65
CA ALA A 52 2.86 0.18 -10.10
C ALA A 52 3.57 0.92 -8.95
N TRP A 53 2.96 0.95 -7.77
CA TRP A 53 3.59 1.52 -6.58
C TRP A 53 4.84 0.74 -6.17
N LEU A 54 4.78 -0.59 -6.13
CA LEU A 54 5.95 -1.42 -5.84
C LEU A 54 7.10 -1.17 -6.84
N ARG A 55 6.79 -1.00 -8.13
CA ARG A 55 7.78 -0.63 -9.15
C ARG A 55 8.35 0.77 -8.91
N SER A 56 7.50 1.74 -8.60
CA SER A 56 7.92 3.11 -8.29
C SER A 56 8.85 3.19 -7.08
N GLN A 57 8.70 2.28 -6.12
CA GLN A 57 9.58 2.18 -4.96
C GLN A 57 10.82 1.28 -5.21
N GLY A 58 10.96 0.69 -6.41
CA GLY A 58 12.06 -0.20 -6.75
C GLY A 58 11.95 -1.63 -6.17
N TYR A 59 10.80 -1.99 -5.59
CA TYR A 59 10.54 -3.33 -5.05
C TYR A 59 10.10 -4.35 -6.10
N ALA A 60 9.59 -3.89 -7.24
CA ALA A 60 9.27 -4.72 -8.38
C ALA A 60 10.14 -4.31 -9.57
N LYS A 61 10.86 -5.27 -10.14
CA LYS A 61 11.67 -5.12 -11.35
C LYS A 61 10.98 -5.79 -12.52
#